data_AF-A0A537H0P9-F1
#
_entry.id   AF-A0A537H0P9-F1
#
_cell.length_a   1.000
_cell.length_b   1.000
_cell.length_c   1.000
_cell.angle_alpha   90.00
_cell.angle_beta   90.00
_cell.angle_gamma   90.00
#
_symmetry.space_group_name_H-M   'P 1'
#
loop_
_entity.id
_entity.type
_entity.pdbx_description
1 polymer ?
#
loop_
_entity_poly.entity_id
_entity_poly.type
_entity_poly.pdbx_seq_one_letter_code
_entity_poly.pdbx_strand_id
1 'polypeptide(L)'
;MSFIVLAFKSVWQYYAPTGDVFQLLDVFRRMVNDSIRIGLLNGACSLRRLSLLSYNQLARYDSPSCYKLCAISRAAGILATKNKSVRRGFPTRTPYAVRQQLVSCYGFEIRNGALRFPVSRGRRFSIPLTKHVLEIISQP
;
A
#
# COMPACT_ATOMS: atom_id res chain seq x y z
N MET A 1 -13.40 16.51 8.05
CA MET A 1 -12.27 16.20 8.95
C MET A 1 -11.03 15.91 8.11
N SER A 2 -10.04 16.79 8.13
CA SER A 2 -8.73 16.53 7.53
C SER A 2 -7.86 15.91 8.63
N PHE A 3 -7.64 14.59 8.59
CA PHE A 3 -6.65 13.97 9.46
C PHE A 3 -5.27 14.27 8.90
N ILE A 4 -4.53 15.15 9.57
CA ILE A 4 -3.11 15.32 9.31
C ILE A 4 -2.41 14.06 9.82
N VAL A 5 -1.98 13.19 8.90
CA VAL A 5 -1.11 12.06 9.21
C VAL A 5 0.31 12.49 8.86
N LEU A 6 1.05 12.99 9.85
CA LEU A 6 2.48 13.23 9.71
C LEU A 6 3.20 11.90 9.99
N ALA A 7 4.01 11.44 9.03
CA ALA A 7 5.00 10.42 9.31
C ALA A 7 6.04 11.03 10.25
N PHE A 8 6.00 10.64 11.52
CA PHE A 8 6.85 11.26 12.55
C PHE A 8 8.32 10.80 12.43
N LYS A 9 8.54 9.52 12.07
CA LYS A 9 9.87 8.93 11.86
C LYS A 9 9.84 7.87 10.75
N SER A 10 10.96 7.73 10.04
CA SER A 10 11.20 6.63 9.10
C SER A 10 12.58 6.03 9.35
N VAL A 11 12.67 4.71 9.39
CA VAL A 11 13.93 3.98 9.48
C VAL A 11 13.99 2.94 8.37
N TRP A 12 15.19 2.64 7.90
CA TRP A 12 15.43 1.68 6.84
C TRP A 12 16.29 0.54 7.37
N GLN A 13 15.93 -0.69 7.00
CA GLN A 13 16.84 -1.83 7.07
C GLN A 13 16.84 -2.56 5.73
N TYR A 14 18.00 -3.07 5.38
CA TYR A 14 18.12 -4.00 4.27
C TYR A 14 17.44 -5.32 4.63
N TYR A 15 16.65 -5.86 3.70
CA TYR A 15 16.03 -7.16 3.82
C TYR A 15 15.88 -7.75 2.41
N ALA A 16 16.40 -8.96 2.20
CA ALA A 16 16.17 -9.72 0.99
C ALA A 16 14.82 -10.47 1.11
N PRO A 17 13.80 -10.14 0.29
CA PRO A 17 12.49 -10.76 0.41
C PRO A 17 12.53 -12.26 0.13
N THR A 18 11.90 -13.05 1.00
CA THR A 18 11.52 -14.43 0.70
C THR A 18 10.47 -14.48 -0.41
N GLY A 19 10.33 -15.63 -1.07
CA GLY A 19 9.38 -15.80 -2.18
C GLY A 19 7.95 -15.36 -1.85
N ASP A 20 7.45 -15.72 -0.67
CA ASP A 20 6.12 -15.34 -0.19
C ASP A 20 5.94 -13.82 -0.05
N VAL A 21 6.94 -13.13 0.51
CA VAL A 21 6.91 -11.66 0.68
C VAL A 21 7.02 -10.97 -0.67
N PHE A 22 7.90 -11.48 -1.55
CA PHE A 22 8.05 -10.97 -2.91
C PHE A 22 6.76 -11.11 -3.72
N GLN A 23 6.08 -12.26 -3.62
CA GLN A 23 4.79 -12.49 -4.27
C GLN A 23 3.72 -11.52 -3.74
N LEU A 24 3.65 -11.32 -2.43
CA LEU A 24 2.69 -10.37 -1.83
C LEU A 24 2.94 -8.94 -2.31
N LEU A 25 4.20 -8.52 -2.41
CA LEU A 25 4.59 -7.21 -2.93
C LEU A 25 4.17 -7.03 -4.40
N ASP A 26 4.31 -8.07 -5.22
CA ASP A 26 3.85 -8.04 -6.61
C ASP A 26 2.32 -8.00 -6.73
N VAL A 27 1.62 -8.82 -5.94
CA VAL A 27 0.16 -8.83 -5.88
C VAL A 27 -0.37 -7.46 -5.45
N PHE A 28 0.22 -6.84 -4.43
CA PHE A 28 -0.16 -5.48 -4.01
C PHE A 28 0.02 -4.47 -5.15
N ARG A 29 1.17 -4.49 -5.84
CA ARG A 29 1.44 -3.63 -7.00
C ARG A 29 0.41 -3.84 -8.12
N ARG A 30 0.04 -5.09 -8.41
CA ARG A 30 -1.02 -5.43 -9.38
C ARG A 30 -2.38 -4.89 -8.97
N MET A 31 -2.77 -5.06 -7.70
CA MET A 31 -4.02 -4.51 -7.16
C MET A 31 -4.09 -2.98 -7.27
N VAL A 32 -2.98 -2.27 -6.99
CA VAL A 32 -2.88 -0.82 -7.16
C VAL A 32 -3.09 -0.44 -8.62
N ASN A 33 -2.39 -1.10 -9.55
CA ASN A 33 -2.48 -0.79 -10.97
C ASN A 33 -3.85 -1.10 -11.59
N ASP A 34 -4.49 -2.19 -11.18
CA ASP A 34 -5.86 -2.49 -11.60
C ASP A 34 -6.84 -1.44 -11.08
N SER A 35 -6.70 -1.01 -9.82
CA SER A 35 -7.52 0.06 -9.25
C SER A 35 -7.28 1.40 -9.97
N ILE A 36 -6.03 1.71 -10.37
CA ILE A 36 -5.73 2.88 -11.21
C ILE A 36 -6.46 2.78 -12.55
N ARG A 37 -6.40 1.62 -13.23
CA ARG A 37 -7.07 1.40 -14.51
C ARG A 37 -8.58 1.59 -14.38
N ILE A 38 -9.21 1.00 -13.37
CA ILE A 38 -10.64 1.15 -13.07
C ILE A 38 -10.97 2.63 -12.82
N GLY A 39 -10.16 3.32 -12.03
CA GLY A 39 -10.36 4.75 -11.73
C GLY A 39 -10.26 5.64 -12.96
N LEU A 40 -9.32 5.39 -13.87
CA LEU A 40 -9.19 6.12 -15.13
C LEU A 40 -10.40 5.88 -16.05
N LEU A 41 -10.85 4.63 -16.20
CA LEU A 41 -12.00 4.28 -17.04
C LEU A 41 -13.31 4.92 -16.55
N ASN A 42 -13.44 5.11 -15.23
CA ASN A 42 -14.68 5.59 -14.60
C ASN A 42 -14.61 7.05 -14.12
N GLY A 43 -13.52 7.77 -14.41
CA GLY A 43 -13.29 9.13 -13.91
C GLY A 43 -13.30 9.23 -12.37
N ALA A 44 -12.95 8.16 -11.67
CA ALA A 44 -13.08 8.06 -10.22
C ALA A 44 -11.72 8.22 -9.53
N CYS A 45 -11.59 9.21 -8.64
CA CYS A 45 -10.39 9.40 -7.80
C CYS A 45 -10.66 9.46 -6.30
N SER A 46 -11.93 9.47 -5.87
CA SER A 46 -12.26 9.43 -4.45
C SER A 46 -12.18 8.00 -3.92
N LEU A 47 -11.67 7.84 -2.69
CA LEU A 47 -11.56 6.54 -2.03
C LEU A 47 -12.89 5.79 -2.03
N ARG A 48 -13.98 6.45 -1.62
CA ARG A 48 -15.32 5.85 -1.57
C ARG A 48 -15.77 5.28 -2.92
N ARG A 49 -15.69 6.07 -4.00
CA ARG A 49 -16.12 5.64 -5.33
C ARG A 49 -15.22 4.54 -5.88
N LEU A 50 -13.91 4.67 -5.70
CA LEU A 50 -12.96 3.67 -6.19
C LEU A 50 -13.08 2.34 -5.44
N SER A 51 -13.39 2.36 -4.14
CA SER A 51 -13.67 1.15 -3.36
C SER A 51 -14.89 0.41 -3.88
N LEU A 52 -16.00 1.12 -4.15
CA LEU A 52 -17.22 0.49 -4.71
C LEU A 52 -16.96 -0.19 -6.06
N LEU A 53 -16.15 0.43 -6.92
CA LEU A 53 -15.85 -0.10 -8.25
C LEU A 53 -14.81 -1.23 -8.23
N SER A 54 -13.81 -1.13 -7.35
CA SER A 54 -12.62 -1.98 -7.43
C SER A 54 -12.64 -3.14 -6.46
N TYR A 55 -13.28 -3.03 -5.30
CA TYR A 55 -13.10 -4.00 -4.21
C TYR A 55 -13.48 -5.43 -4.61
N ASN A 56 -14.63 -5.61 -5.27
CA ASN A 56 -15.06 -6.92 -5.76
C ASN A 56 -14.17 -7.44 -6.90
N GLN A 57 -13.66 -6.55 -7.76
CA GLN A 57 -12.72 -6.93 -8.82
C GLN A 57 -11.38 -7.42 -8.25
N LEU A 58 -10.96 -6.90 -7.09
CA LEU A 58 -9.76 -7.35 -6.40
C LEU A 58 -9.97 -8.68 -5.64
N ALA A 59 -11.18 -9.22 -5.57
CA ALA A 59 -11.45 -10.49 -4.90
C ALA A 59 -10.67 -11.66 -5.51
N ARG A 60 -10.37 -11.61 -6.82
CA ARG A 60 -9.57 -12.59 -7.56
C ARG A 60 -8.12 -12.72 -7.09
N TYR A 61 -7.59 -11.73 -6.38
CA TYR A 61 -6.25 -11.79 -5.83
C TYR A 61 -6.26 -12.57 -4.52
N ASP A 62 -5.38 -13.57 -4.44
CA ASP A 62 -5.06 -14.26 -3.20
C ASP A 62 -4.20 -13.36 -2.32
N SER A 63 -4.88 -12.53 -1.53
CA SER A 63 -4.25 -11.65 -0.56
C SER A 63 -5.19 -11.41 0.62
N PRO A 64 -4.66 -11.14 1.82
CA PRO A 64 -5.45 -10.62 2.93
C PRO A 64 -6.29 -9.40 2.52
N SER A 65 -7.52 -9.31 3.02
CA SER A 65 -8.49 -8.26 2.66
C SER A 65 -8.02 -6.86 3.04
N CYS A 66 -7.24 -6.72 4.11
CA CYS A 66 -6.67 -5.43 4.52
C CYS A 66 -5.87 -4.76 3.39
N TYR A 67 -5.12 -5.53 2.62
CA TYR A 67 -4.31 -5.01 1.52
C TYR A 67 -5.14 -4.51 0.33
N LYS A 68 -6.36 -5.02 0.13
CA LYS A 68 -7.23 -4.61 -0.98
C LYS A 68 -7.66 -3.15 -0.80
N LEU A 69 -8.12 -2.79 0.39
CA LEU A 69 -8.48 -1.39 0.71
C LEU A 69 -7.27 -0.46 0.66
N CYS A 70 -6.11 -0.90 1.15
CA CYS A 70 -4.90 -0.09 1.10
C CYS A 70 -4.38 0.11 -0.34
N ALA A 71 -4.51 -0.90 -1.21
CA ALA A 71 -4.19 -0.77 -2.63
C ALA A 71 -5.12 0.23 -3.33
N ILE A 72 -6.43 0.16 -3.05
CA ILE A 72 -7.41 1.12 -3.56
C ILE A 72 -7.11 2.54 -3.06
N SER A 73 -6.82 2.70 -1.77
CA SER A 73 -6.44 3.99 -1.18
C SER A 73 -5.19 4.58 -1.83
N ARG A 74 -4.18 3.75 -2.08
CA ARG A 74 -2.98 4.17 -2.81
C ARG A 74 -3.31 4.61 -4.24
N ALA A 75 -4.14 3.85 -4.96
CA ALA A 75 -4.58 4.21 -6.31
C ALA A 75 -5.36 5.53 -6.33
N ALA A 76 -6.29 5.73 -5.38
CA ALA A 76 -7.04 6.97 -5.23
C ALA A 76 -6.11 8.18 -5.03
N GLY A 77 -5.08 8.06 -4.18
CA GLY A 77 -4.08 9.10 -3.96
C GLY A 77 -3.26 9.44 -5.20
N ILE A 78 -2.87 8.43 -5.99
CA ILE A 78 -2.16 8.62 -7.27
C ILE A 78 -3.06 9.36 -8.27
N LEU A 79 -4.32 8.94 -8.42
CA LEU A 79 -5.28 9.57 -9.32
C LEU A 79 -5.62 11.00 -8.90
N ALA A 80 -5.78 11.25 -7.60
CA ALA A 80 -6.02 12.60 -7.07
C ALA A 80 -4.84 13.53 -7.35
N THR A 81 -3.61 13.05 -7.19
CA THR A 81 -2.38 13.79 -7.53
C THR A 81 -2.33 14.11 -9.01
N LYS A 82 -2.59 13.12 -9.89
CA LYS A 82 -2.68 13.34 -11.35
C LYS A 82 -3.71 14.41 -11.68
N ASN A 83 -4.93 14.31 -11.15
CA ASN A 83 -5.99 15.29 -11.38
C ASN A 83 -5.63 16.68 -10.84
N LYS A 84 -4.86 16.77 -9.76
CA LYS A 84 -4.32 18.05 -9.26
C LYS A 84 -3.30 18.64 -10.24
N SER A 85 -2.42 17.84 -10.82
CA SER A 85 -1.45 18.29 -11.83
C SER A 85 -2.13 18.73 -13.13
N VAL A 86 -3.12 17.97 -13.62
CA VAL A 86 -3.92 18.34 -14.80
C VAL A 86 -4.62 19.68 -14.59
N ARG A 87 -5.26 19.89 -13.43
CA ARG A 87 -5.91 21.16 -13.08
C ARG A 87 -4.95 22.36 -13.05
N ARG A 88 -3.65 22.12 -12.87
CA ARG A 88 -2.61 23.16 -12.87
C ARG A 88 -1.96 23.35 -14.26
N GLY A 89 -2.44 22.65 -15.29
CA GLY A 89 -1.89 22.74 -16.65
C GLY A 89 -0.60 21.97 -16.86
N PHE A 90 -0.16 21.13 -15.91
CA PHE A 90 1.05 20.33 -16.10
C PHE A 90 0.77 19.13 -17.02
N PRO A 91 1.68 18.79 -17.96
CA PRO A 91 1.55 17.59 -18.76
C PRO A 91 1.64 16.35 -17.85
N THR A 92 0.62 15.48 -17.90
CA THR A 92 0.59 14.25 -17.08
C THR A 92 0.53 13.01 -17.95
N ARG A 93 1.37 12.02 -17.64
CA ARG A 93 1.28 10.67 -18.22
C ARG A 93 0.24 9.82 -17.50
N THR A 94 -0.17 8.72 -18.12
CA THR A 94 -0.99 7.70 -17.46
C THR A 94 -0.24 7.15 -16.24
N PRO A 95 -0.80 7.27 -15.02
CA PRO A 95 -0.12 6.80 -13.83
C PRO A 95 0.02 5.28 -13.82
N TYR A 96 1.15 4.80 -13.30
CA TYR A 96 1.41 3.38 -13.08
C TYR A 96 2.34 3.18 -11.89
N ALA A 97 2.02 2.25 -11.00
CA ALA A 97 2.85 1.87 -9.87
C ALA A 97 3.92 0.85 -10.32
N VAL A 98 5.15 1.35 -10.48
CA VAL A 98 6.31 0.54 -10.90
C VAL A 98 6.94 -0.17 -9.71
N ARG A 99 7.17 0.55 -8.60
CA ARG A 99 7.85 0.00 -7.42
C ARG A 99 6.95 -0.96 -6.65
N GLN A 100 7.49 -2.12 -6.34
CA GLN A 100 6.95 -3.04 -5.34
C GLN A 100 6.95 -2.35 -3.98
N GLN A 101 5.79 -2.34 -3.33
CA GLN A 101 5.59 -1.75 -2.01
C GLN A 101 4.45 -2.50 -1.35
N LEU A 102 4.42 -2.47 -0.02
CA LEU A 102 3.30 -2.97 0.75
C LEU A 102 2.91 -1.90 1.76
N VAL A 103 1.65 -1.50 1.73
CA VAL A 103 1.11 -0.51 2.67
C VAL A 103 -0.09 -1.14 3.35
N SER A 104 -0.13 -1.05 4.67
CA SER A 104 -1.31 -1.41 5.44
C SER A 104 -1.41 -0.56 6.68
N CYS A 105 -2.62 -0.09 7.00
CA CYS A 105 -2.96 0.45 8.32
C CYS A 105 -3.37 -0.66 9.31
N TYR A 106 -3.42 -1.92 8.88
CA TYR A 106 -3.84 -3.06 9.68
C TYR A 106 -2.82 -4.19 9.65
N GLY A 107 -2.64 -4.88 10.77
CA GLY A 107 -1.89 -6.13 10.85
C GLY A 107 -0.37 -6.00 10.77
N PHE A 108 0.19 -4.79 10.77
CA PHE A 108 1.61 -4.58 11.01
C PHE A 108 1.82 -4.37 12.50
N GLU A 109 2.63 -5.21 13.12
CA GLU A 109 2.94 -5.12 14.55
C GLU A 109 4.42 -5.41 14.79
N ILE A 110 5.02 -4.76 15.78
CA ILE A 110 6.35 -5.12 16.25
C ILE A 110 6.15 -5.98 17.49
N ARG A 111 6.65 -7.21 17.45
CA ARG A 111 6.57 -8.13 18.59
C ARG A 111 7.85 -8.93 18.70
N ASN A 112 8.43 -8.97 19.90
CA ASN A 112 9.68 -9.67 20.20
C ASN A 112 10.82 -9.30 19.24
N GLY A 113 10.99 -8.01 18.96
CA GLY A 113 12.05 -7.52 18.09
C GLY A 113 11.86 -7.81 16.59
N ALA A 114 10.68 -8.28 16.15
CA ALA A 114 10.40 -8.56 14.76
C ALA A 114 9.16 -7.82 14.25
N LEU A 115 9.20 -7.38 13.00
CA LEU A 115 8.03 -6.85 12.27
C LEU A 115 7.18 -8.03 11.78
N ARG A 116 5.95 -8.14 12.30
CA ARG A 116 5.00 -9.18 11.94
C ARG A 116 3.86 -8.62 11.08
N PHE A 117 3.54 -9.31 9.99
CA PHE A 117 2.44 -8.91 9.10
C PHE A 117 1.78 -10.12 8.43
N PRO A 118 0.49 -10.02 8.05
CA PRO A 118 -0.20 -11.11 7.36
C PRO A 118 0.35 -11.27 5.94
N VAL A 119 0.60 -12.51 5.52
CA VAL A 119 1.04 -12.79 4.14
C VAL A 119 -0.02 -13.53 3.36
N SER A 120 -0.74 -14.43 4.02
CA SER A 120 -1.94 -15.08 3.48
C SER A 120 -2.94 -15.31 4.60
N ARG A 121 -4.11 -15.89 4.29
CA ARG A 121 -5.15 -16.14 5.29
C ARG A 121 -4.60 -17.04 6.41
N GLY A 122 -4.58 -16.53 7.64
CA GLY A 122 -4.10 -17.25 8.83
C GLY A 122 -2.58 -17.35 8.97
N ARG A 123 -1.78 -16.98 7.95
CA ARG A 123 -0.32 -16.97 8.03
C ARG A 123 0.21 -15.55 8.22
N ARG A 124 1.10 -15.40 9.19
CA ARG A 124 1.89 -14.19 9.38
C ARG A 124 3.36 -14.50 9.15
N PHE A 125 4.06 -13.51 8.61
CA PHE A 125 5.51 -13.55 8.42
C PHE A 125 6.16 -12.57 9.39
N SER A 126 7.38 -12.87 9.80
CA SER A 126 8.14 -12.07 10.76
C SER A 126 9.49 -11.72 10.14
N ILE A 127 9.81 -10.43 10.09
CA ILE A 127 11.13 -9.93 9.69
C ILE A 127 11.85 -9.47 10.97
N PRO A 128 12.96 -10.11 11.37
CA PRO A 128 13.78 -9.63 12.48
C PRO A 128 14.24 -8.19 12.24
N LEU A 129 14.08 -7.34 13.24
CA LEU A 129 14.53 -5.95 13.17
C LEU A 129 15.93 -5.83 13.73
N THR A 130 16.75 -5.00 13.09
CA THR A 130 18.10 -4.70 13.61
C THR A 130 18.02 -3.90 14.91
N LYS A 131 19.07 -3.97 15.73
CA LYS A 131 19.17 -3.19 16.97
C LYS A 131 18.95 -1.69 16.72
N HIS A 132 19.57 -1.16 15.66
CA HIS A 132 19.40 0.23 15.25
C HIS A 132 17.93 0.58 14.97
N VAL A 133 17.22 -0.27 14.21
CA VAL A 133 15.80 -0.05 13.94
C VAL A 133 14.98 -0.03 15.22
N LEU A 134 15.21 -0.99 16.12
CA LEU A 134 14.51 -1.08 17.39
C LEU A 134 14.76 0.14 18.28
N GLU A 135 16.00 0.63 18.34
CA GLU A 135 16.35 1.83 19.09
C GLU A 135 15.62 3.07 18.53
N ILE A 136 15.61 3.26 17.21
CA ILE A 136 14.98 4.43 16.57
C ILE A 136 13.45 4.43 16.73
N ILE A 137 12.80 3.28 16.54
CA ILE A 137 11.33 3.20 16.62
C ILE A 137 10.80 3.22 18.07
N SER A 138 11.65 2.94 19.06
CA SER A 138 11.28 3.00 20.48
C SER A 138 11.36 4.41 21.07
N GLN A 139 11.99 5.35 20.36
CA GLN A 139 12.05 6.74 20.79
C GLN A 139 10.71 7.45 20.52
N PRO A 140 10.18 8.21 21.49
CA PRO A 140 8.92 8.94 21.36
C PRO A 140 8.94 9.96 20.21
#